data_AF-A0A3D3G8K7-F1
#
_entry.id   AF-A0A3D3G8K7-F1
#
_cell.length_a   1.000
_cell.length_b   1.000
_cell.length_c   1.000
_cell.angle_alpha   90.00
_cell.angle_beta   90.00
_cell.angle_gamma   90.00
#
_symmetry.space_group_name_H-M   'P 1'
#
loop_
_entity.id
_entity.type
_entity.pdbx_description
1 polymer ?
#
loop_
_entity_poly.entity_id
_entity_poly.type
_entity_poly.pdbx_seq_one_letter_code
_entity_poly.pdbx_strand_id
1 'polypeptide(L)'
;MNPINVTLPVTVVKGKGRGKKMGIPTLNFAIPKTLKLPHGVYAGWLIAGKYKYQAAIHFGPRPQFNETDPSLEAYLLQNAIIPQNTELQLTFSAFIRNVQKFPSVSEMLKRIAVDVKEINKILLQL
;
A
#
# COMPACT_ATOMS: atom_id res chain seq x y z
N MET A 1 -7.36 7.74 15.74
CA MET A 1 -7.08 7.86 14.29
C MET A 1 -8.36 8.33 13.62
N ASN A 2 -8.29 9.32 12.74
CA ASN A 2 -9.48 9.74 11.98
C ASN A 2 -9.73 8.70 10.89
N PRO A 3 -10.92 8.09 10.83
CA PRO A 3 -11.26 7.15 9.78
C PRO A 3 -11.21 7.86 8.42
N ILE A 4 -10.55 7.23 7.46
CA ILE A 4 -10.58 7.62 6.05
C ILE A 4 -11.50 6.61 5.37
N ASN A 5 -12.31 7.05 4.41
CA ASN A 5 -13.09 6.13 3.60
C ASN A 5 -13.06 6.58 2.13
N VAL A 6 -11.90 6.41 1.51
CA VAL A 6 -11.69 6.73 0.09
C VAL A 6 -11.48 5.42 -0.65
N THR A 7 -12.39 5.10 -1.57
CA THR A 7 -12.27 3.94 -2.47
C THR A 7 -12.17 4.43 -3.91
N LEU A 8 -11.19 3.91 -4.65
CA LEU A 8 -10.95 4.31 -6.03
C LEU A 8 -10.60 3.08 -6.89
N PRO A 9 -11.02 3.06 -8.18
CA PRO A 9 -10.56 2.05 -9.12
C PRO A 9 -9.07 2.23 -9.40
N VAL A 10 -8.37 1.12 -9.60
CA VAL A 10 -6.93 1.10 -9.86
C VAL A 10 -6.57 0.12 -10.97
N THR A 11 -5.53 0.47 -11.73
CA THR A 11 -4.98 -0.39 -12.78
C THR A 11 -3.58 -0.83 -12.40
N VAL A 12 -3.30 -2.13 -12.46
CA VAL A 12 -1.96 -2.67 -12.18
C VAL A 12 -0.98 -2.18 -13.24
N VAL A 13 0.20 -1.75 -12.79
CA VAL A 13 1.32 -1.37 -13.65
C VAL A 13 2.58 -2.14 -13.27
N LYS A 14 3.55 -2.19 -14.18
CA LYS A 14 4.83 -2.84 -13.93
C LYS A 14 5.63 -2.02 -12.90
N GLY A 15 5.88 -2.62 -11.73
CA GLY A 15 6.78 -2.07 -10.73
C GLY A 15 8.25 -2.35 -11.02
N LYS A 16 9.14 -1.84 -10.15
CA LYS A 16 10.59 -2.10 -10.21
C LYS A 16 11.02 -3.42 -9.55
N GLY A 17 10.06 -4.20 -9.02
CA GLY A 17 10.30 -5.54 -8.47
C GLY A 17 11.14 -5.61 -7.19
N ARG A 18 11.40 -4.48 -6.52
CA ARG A 18 12.31 -4.41 -5.36
C ARG A 18 11.73 -5.09 -4.13
N GLY A 19 10.44 -4.83 -3.84
CA GLY A 19 9.78 -5.39 -2.66
C GLY A 19 9.89 -6.92 -2.59
N LYS A 20 9.73 -7.59 -3.75
CA LYS A 20 9.89 -9.05 -3.86
C LYS A 20 11.28 -9.54 -3.42
N LYS A 21 12.35 -8.81 -3.75
CA LYS A 21 13.73 -9.15 -3.35
C LYS A 21 13.98 -8.95 -1.85
N MET A 22 13.13 -8.17 -1.17
CA MET A 22 13.23 -7.85 0.25
C MET A 22 12.18 -8.59 1.12
N GLY A 23 11.43 -9.53 0.55
CA GLY A 23 10.38 -10.27 1.27
C GLY A 23 9.05 -9.51 1.47
N ILE A 24 8.89 -8.35 0.82
CA ILE A 24 7.68 -7.51 0.88
C ILE A 24 7.15 -7.24 -0.53
N PRO A 25 6.65 -8.27 -1.25
CA PRO A 25 6.16 -8.10 -2.62
C PRO A 25 4.95 -7.15 -2.67
N THR A 26 5.03 -6.09 -3.48
CA THR A 26 3.95 -5.12 -3.66
C THR A 26 3.32 -5.22 -5.05
N LEU A 27 2.01 -5.04 -5.10
CA LEU A 27 1.30 -4.66 -6.32
C LEU A 27 1.51 -3.16 -6.55
N ASN A 28 1.78 -2.79 -7.80
CA ASN A 28 2.00 -1.41 -8.19
C ASN A 28 0.81 -0.96 -9.04
N PHE A 29 0.32 0.25 -8.82
CA PHE A 29 -0.85 0.79 -9.51
C PHE A 29 -0.54 2.12 -10.18
N ALA A 30 -1.22 2.40 -11.29
CA ALA A 30 -1.32 3.75 -11.82
C ALA A 30 -2.02 4.64 -10.77
N ILE A 31 -1.50 5.84 -10.55
CA ILE A 31 -2.08 6.80 -9.60
C ILE A 31 -3.35 7.41 -10.23
N PRO A 32 -4.55 7.20 -9.66
CA PRO A 32 -5.76 7.84 -10.17
C PRO A 32 -5.67 9.36 -10.02
N LYS A 33 -6.08 10.13 -11.05
CA LYS A 33 -6.09 11.61 -11.01
C LYS A 33 -6.98 12.18 -9.88
N THR A 34 -7.95 11.38 -9.44
CA THR A 34 -8.91 11.69 -8.37
C THR A 34 -8.36 11.41 -6.97
N LEU A 35 -7.19 10.77 -6.82
CA LEU A 35 -6.58 10.55 -5.51
C LEU A 35 -6.02 11.87 -4.95
N LYS A 36 -6.61 12.34 -3.84
CA LYS A 36 -6.26 13.61 -3.16
C LYS A 36 -5.75 13.43 -1.73
N LEU A 37 -5.39 12.20 -1.35
CA LEU A 37 -4.86 11.91 -0.02
C LEU A 37 -3.41 12.43 0.12
N PRO A 38 -2.94 12.72 1.34
CA PRO A 38 -1.53 13.08 1.54
C PRO A 38 -0.59 11.91 1.22
N HIS A 39 0.69 12.20 0.97
CA HIS A 39 1.67 11.13 0.83
C HIS A 39 1.90 10.41 2.16
N GLY A 40 1.86 9.08 2.16
CA GLY A 40 2.06 8.30 3.37
C GLY A 40 1.82 6.81 3.21
N VAL A 41 1.76 6.14 4.35
CA VAL A 41 1.38 4.74 4.50
C VAL A 41 -0.01 4.69 5.14
N TYR A 42 -0.84 3.79 4.64
CA TYR A 42 -2.23 3.64 5.00
C TYR A 42 -2.57 2.19 5.31
N ALA A 43 -3.45 2.00 6.29
CA ALA A 43 -4.26 0.79 6.38
C ALA A 43 -5.37 0.85 5.33
N GLY A 44 -5.58 -0.23 4.61
CA GLY A 44 -6.61 -0.28 3.60
C GLY A 44 -6.91 -1.67 3.08
N TRP A 45 -7.63 -1.71 1.98
CA TRP A 45 -8.05 -2.96 1.35
C TRP A 45 -7.82 -2.91 -0.15
N LEU A 46 -7.42 -4.05 -0.72
CA LEU A 46 -7.55 -4.32 -2.14
C LEU A 46 -8.84 -5.11 -2.37
N ILE A 47 -9.71 -4.57 -3.21
CA ILE A 47 -10.93 -5.24 -3.66
C ILE A 47 -10.67 -5.76 -5.08
N ALA A 48 -10.92 -7.04 -5.30
CA ALA A 48 -10.81 -7.71 -6.59
C ALA A 48 -12.10 -8.49 -6.85
N GLY A 49 -13.07 -7.85 -7.52
CA GLY A 49 -14.42 -8.39 -7.66
C GLY A 49 -15.05 -8.64 -6.28
N LYS A 50 -15.37 -9.91 -5.97
CA LYS A 50 -15.93 -10.32 -4.67
C LYS A 50 -14.89 -10.52 -3.56
N TYR A 51 -13.59 -10.51 -3.89
CA TYR A 51 -12.53 -10.74 -2.92
C TYR A 51 -12.07 -9.42 -2.31
N LYS A 52 -11.78 -9.44 -1.01
CA LYS A 52 -11.29 -8.28 -0.25
C LYS A 52 -10.08 -8.71 0.58
N TYR A 53 -8.95 -8.04 0.35
CA TYR A 53 -7.66 -8.36 0.96
C TYR A 53 -7.16 -7.18 1.78
N GLN A 54 -6.67 -7.44 2.99
CA GLN A 54 -6.04 -6.39 3.81
C GLN A 54 -4.74 -5.94 3.16
N ALA A 55 -4.51 -4.63 3.15
CA ALA A 55 -3.38 -4.04 2.47
C ALA A 55 -2.71 -2.96 3.33
N ALA A 56 -1.38 -2.99 3.34
CA ALA A 56 -0.56 -1.83 3.63
C ALA A 56 -0.34 -1.07 2.33
N ILE A 57 -0.88 0.15 2.24
CA ILE A 57 -0.85 0.95 1.03
C ILE A 57 0.17 2.08 1.21
N HIS A 58 1.14 2.18 0.30
CA HIS A 58 2.04 3.33 0.19
C HIS A 58 1.56 4.22 -0.95
N PHE A 59 1.46 5.52 -0.68
CA PHE A 59 1.23 6.55 -1.68
C PHE A 59 2.25 7.67 -1.53
N GLY A 60 3.02 7.97 -2.57
CA GLY A 60 3.97 9.09 -2.60
C GLY A 60 5.38 8.68 -3.03
N PRO A 61 6.39 9.53 -2.80
CA PRO A 61 7.76 9.26 -3.24
C PRO A 61 8.42 8.12 -2.46
N ARG A 62 9.57 7.64 -2.96
CA ARG A 62 10.38 6.58 -2.36
C ARG A 62 11.80 7.08 -2.08
N PRO A 63 11.98 7.95 -1.06
CA PRO A 63 13.27 8.59 -0.78
C PRO A 63 14.36 7.60 -0.34
N GLN A 64 13.99 6.41 0.15
CA GLN A 64 14.96 5.35 0.46
C GLN A 64 15.74 4.89 -0.78
N PHE A 65 15.15 5.06 -1.97
CA PHE A 65 15.74 4.64 -3.25
C PHE A 65 16.06 5.83 -4.16
N ASN A 66 16.12 7.05 -3.62
CA ASN A 66 16.33 8.29 -4.36
C ASN A 66 15.31 8.51 -5.51
N GLU A 67 14.04 8.16 -5.28
CA GLU A 67 12.96 8.35 -6.25
C GLU A 67 11.99 9.41 -5.76
N THR A 68 11.87 10.48 -6.54
CA THR A 68 11.06 11.66 -6.24
C THR A 68 9.65 11.57 -6.80
N ASP A 69 9.46 10.82 -7.88
CA ASP A 69 8.14 10.62 -8.46
C ASP A 69 7.28 9.74 -7.53
N PRO A 70 6.00 10.08 -7.34
CA PRO A 70 5.12 9.31 -6.49
C PRO A 70 4.81 7.94 -7.10
N SER A 71 4.66 6.95 -6.23
CA SER A 71 4.10 5.63 -6.56
C SER A 71 2.88 5.34 -5.72
N LEU A 72 2.05 4.40 -6.21
CA LEU A 72 0.96 3.80 -5.45
C LEU A 72 1.19 2.29 -5.39
N GLU A 73 1.42 1.77 -4.19
CA GLU A 73 1.79 0.38 -3.96
C GLU A 73 0.93 -0.23 -2.86
N ALA A 74 0.54 -1.49 -3.01
CA ALA A 74 -0.12 -2.26 -1.96
C ALA A 74 0.67 -3.54 -1.65
N TYR A 75 1.04 -3.70 -0.39
CA TYR A 75 1.49 -4.98 0.16
C TYR A 75 0.27 -5.68 0.79
N LEU A 76 -0.08 -6.86 0.28
CA LEU A 76 -1.19 -7.64 0.81
C LEU A 76 -0.71 -8.45 2.01
N LEU A 77 -1.46 -8.37 3.11
CA LEU A 77 -1.09 -9.01 4.39
C LEU A 77 -1.29 -10.52 4.37
N GLN A 78 -2.11 -11.00 3.44
CA GLN A 78 -2.40 -12.40 3.18
C GLN A 78 -2.06 -12.76 1.73
N ASN A 79 -1.89 -14.06 1.48
CA ASN A 79 -1.84 -14.58 0.12
C ASN A 79 -3.14 -14.23 -0.61
N ALA A 80 -3.01 -13.71 -1.82
CA ALA A 80 -4.13 -13.32 -2.65
C ALA A 80 -4.08 -14.06 -3.98
N ILE A 81 -5.26 -14.48 -4.43
CA ILE A 81 -5.48 -14.98 -5.78
C ILE A 81 -6.33 -13.92 -6.48
N ILE A 82 -5.71 -13.20 -7.40
CA ILE A 82 -6.38 -12.15 -8.17
C ILE A 82 -6.64 -12.73 -9.57
N PRO A 83 -7.90 -13.01 -9.94
CA PRO A 83 -8.20 -13.52 -11.27
C PRO A 83 -7.81 -12.51 -12.35
N GLN A 84 -7.39 -13.00 -13.52
CA GLN A 84 -7.13 -12.12 -14.67
C GLN A 84 -8.39 -11.35 -15.06
N ASN A 85 -8.21 -10.16 -15.62
CA ASN A 85 -9.29 -9.27 -16.08
C ASN A 85 -10.30 -8.89 -14.97
N THR A 86 -9.89 -8.92 -13.71
CA THR A 86 -10.71 -8.47 -12.59
C THR A 86 -10.51 -6.98 -12.36
N GLU A 87 -11.60 -6.22 -12.26
CA GLU A 87 -11.55 -4.83 -11.82
C GLU A 87 -11.05 -4.74 -10.38
N LEU A 88 -10.08 -3.85 -10.17
CA LEU A 88 -9.46 -3.65 -8.87
C LEU A 88 -9.82 -2.29 -8.30
N GLN A 89 -10.02 -2.25 -6.99
CA GLN A 89 -10.17 -1.00 -6.24
C GLN A 89 -9.26 -1.01 -5.02
N LEU A 90 -8.75 0.15 -4.64
CA LEU A 90 -8.11 0.36 -3.35
C LEU A 90 -9.02 1.19 -2.45
N THR A 91 -9.22 0.71 -1.23
CA THR A 91 -9.88 1.44 -0.15
C THR A 91 -8.84 1.87 0.87
N PHE A 92 -8.76 3.17 1.14
CA PHE A 92 -7.93 3.75 2.20
C PHE A 92 -8.80 3.93 3.45
N SER A 93 -8.44 3.26 4.54
CA SER A 93 -9.23 3.18 5.78
C SER A 93 -8.65 3.99 6.94
N ALA A 94 -7.33 4.06 7.06
CA ALA A 94 -6.67 4.89 8.07
C ALA A 94 -5.28 5.31 7.62
N PHE A 95 -4.86 6.52 8.01
CA PHE A 95 -3.49 7.00 7.83
C PHE A 95 -2.61 6.48 8.97
N ILE A 96 -1.48 5.86 8.62
CA ILE A 96 -0.52 5.31 9.58
C ILE A 96 0.60 6.30 9.83
N ARG A 97 1.20 6.84 8.76
CA ARG A 97 2.34 7.76 8.85
C ARG A 97 2.67 8.44 7.53
N ASN A 98 3.44 9.52 7.61
CA ASN A 98 4.08 10.15 6.46
C ASN A 98 5.10 9.21 5.78
N VAL A 99 5.43 9.53 4.53
CA VAL A 99 6.62 9.00 3.86
C VAL A 99 7.86 9.46 4.63
N GLN A 100 8.81 8.55 4.82
CA GLN A 100 10.05 8.82 5.57
C GLN A 100 11.24 8.16 4.87
N LYS A 101 12.42 8.76 5.04
CA LYS A 101 13.71 8.15 4.69
C LYS A 101 14.30 7.52 5.95
N PHE A 102 14.94 6.37 5.81
CA PHE A 102 15.54 5.65 6.92
C PHE A 102 17.07 5.66 6.83
N PRO A 103 17.78 5.51 7.96
CA PRO A 103 19.23 5.39 7.98
C PRO A 103 19.76 4.19 7.16
N SER A 104 18.97 3.11 7.06
CA SER A 104 19.31 1.93 6.27
C SER A 104 18.07 1.19 5.77
N VAL A 105 18.27 0.26 4.82
CA VAL A 105 17.22 -0.66 4.36
C VAL A 105 16.72 -1.55 5.50
N SER A 106 17.61 -1.95 6.42
CA SER A 106 17.24 -2.77 7.58
C SER A 106 16.27 -2.03 8.51
N GLU A 107 16.55 -0.76 8.82
CA GLU A 107 15.65 0.08 9.62
C GLU A 107 14.31 0.33 8.92
N MET A 108 14.33 0.52 7.59
CA MET A 108 13.10 0.61 6.80
C MET A 108 12.26 -0.66 6.95
N LEU A 109 12.85 -1.85 6.81
CA LEU A 109 12.13 -3.13 6.91
C LEU A 109 11.59 -3.38 8.32
N LYS A 110 12.36 -3.05 9.37
CA LYS A 110 11.87 -3.09 10.76
C LYS A 110 10.64 -2.21 10.93
N ARG A 111 10.67 -0.99 10.39
CA ARG A 111 9.51 -0.09 10.46
C ARG A 111 8.31 -0.62 9.70
N ILE A 112 8.50 -1.16 8.49
CA ILE A 112 7.42 -1.78 7.70
C ILE A 112 6.77 -2.93 8.48
N ALA A 113 7.55 -3.76 9.18
CA ALA A 113 7.00 -4.83 10.00
C ALA A 113 6.14 -4.31 11.17
N VAL A 114 6.51 -3.18 11.77
CA VAL A 114 5.68 -2.50 12.79
C VAL A 114 4.40 -1.96 12.16
N ASP A 115 4.51 -1.27 11.02
CA ASP A 115 3.35 -0.71 10.31
C ASP A 115 2.35 -1.81 9.93
N VAL A 116 2.81 -2.95 9.42
CA VAL A 116 1.95 -4.08 9.03
C VAL A 116 1.18 -4.65 10.23
N LYS A 117 1.83 -4.76 11.40
CA LYS A 117 1.17 -5.22 12.63
C LYS A 117 0.08 -4.25 13.08
N GLU A 118 0.37 -2.95 13.03
CA GLU A 118 -0.58 -1.89 13.36
C GLU A 118 -1.77 -1.88 12.39
N ILE A 119 -1.50 -1.94 11.08
CA ILE A 119 -2.51 -2.02 10.02
C ILE A 119 -3.42 -3.22 10.23
N ASN A 120 -2.87 -4.41 10.49
CA ASN A 120 -3.69 -5.59 10.74
C ASN A 120 -4.63 -5.37 11.93
N LYS A 121 -4.13 -4.81 13.04
CA LYS A 121 -4.94 -4.53 14.22
C LYS A 121 -6.07 -3.54 13.93
N ILE A 122 -5.78 -2.47 13.18
CA ILE A 122 -6.79 -1.47 12.78
C ILE A 122 -7.88 -2.12 11.93
N LEU A 123 -7.48 -2.90 10.93
CA LEU A 123 -8.42 -3.48 9.97
C LEU A 123 -9.29 -4.60 10.56
N LEU A 124 -8.85 -5.25 11.64
CA LEU A 124 -9.67 -6.22 12.40
C LEU A 124 -10.75 -5.55 13.27
N GLN A 125 -10.68 -4.24 13.46
CA GLN A 125 -11.64 -3.46 14.25
C GLN A 125 -12.66 -2.72 13.37
N LEU A 126 -12.55 -2.84 12.04
CA LEU A 126 -13.43 -2.23 11.04
C LEU A 126 -14.33 -3.28 10.40
#